data_AF-A0A9X1UYZ2-F1
#
_entry.id   AF-A0A9X1UYZ2-F1
#
_cell.length_a   1.000
_cell.length_b   1.000
_cell.length_c   1.000
_cell.angle_alpha   90.00
_cell.angle_beta   90.00
_cell.angle_gamma   90.00
#
_symmetry.space_group_name_H-M   'P 1'
#
loop_
_entity.id
_entity.type
_entity.pdbx_description
1 polymer ?
#
loop_
_entity_poly.entity_id
_entity_poly.type
_entity_poly.pdbx_seq_one_letter_code
_entity_poly.pdbx_strand_id
1 'polypeptide(L)'
;MKADLLGVRQEEFLEHWVEDWEEETLMKAVLSQTNFATVATLPKGSKDGSVIPGLKIPARGEYIKGDRPTVDMDSNGWPKLKRDKAVEIIRKAMAFHIAGDQYLGSFIQYGVDNFEDGSFDFAGPAI
;
A
#
# COMPACT_ATOMS: atom_id res chain seq x y z
N MET A 1 -1.34 22.75 7.39
CA MET A 1 -2.06 21.62 8.01
C MET A 1 -1.17 20.39 7.88
N LYS A 2 -0.95 19.65 8.97
CA LYS A 2 -0.15 18.40 8.95
C LYS A 2 -1.11 17.27 8.59
N ALA A 3 -0.81 16.51 7.55
CA ALA A 3 -1.62 15.36 7.16
C ALA A 3 -1.16 14.13 7.95
N ASP A 4 -2.13 13.32 8.37
CA ASP A 4 -1.93 12.04 9.04
C ASP A 4 -2.50 10.92 8.17
N LEU A 5 -1.97 9.70 8.34
CA LEU A 5 -2.52 8.49 7.72
C LEU A 5 -3.36 7.71 8.73
N LEU A 6 -2.70 7.10 9.72
CA LEU A 6 -3.34 6.29 10.77
C LEU A 6 -3.74 7.14 12.00
N GLY A 7 -3.02 8.25 12.22
CA GLY A 7 -3.15 9.06 13.42
C GLY A 7 -2.52 8.42 14.65
N VAL A 8 -2.33 9.22 15.71
CA VAL A 8 -1.51 8.85 16.88
C VAL A 8 -2.03 7.58 17.57
N ARG A 9 -3.34 7.45 17.75
CA ARG A 9 -3.92 6.29 18.45
C ARG A 9 -3.65 4.96 17.76
N GLN A 10 -3.73 4.92 16.43
CA GLN A 10 -3.46 3.70 15.67
C GLN A 10 -1.95 3.43 15.60
N GLU A 11 -1.13 4.47 15.47
CA GLU A 11 0.34 4.34 15.54
C GLU A 11 0.78 3.75 16.89
N GLU A 12 0.26 4.24 18.02
CA GLU A 12 0.56 3.72 19.37
C GLU A 12 0.06 2.29 19.57
N PHE A 13 -1.13 1.97 19.06
CA PHE A 13 -1.64 0.60 19.08
C PHE A 13 -0.70 -0.35 18.33
N LEU A 14 -0.30 0.01 17.11
CA LEU A 14 0.60 -0.84 16.31
C LEU A 14 1.96 -0.99 16.98
N GLU A 15 2.52 0.08 17.55
CA GLU A 15 3.79 0.02 18.28
C GLU A 15 3.75 -0.96 19.45
N HIS A 16 2.66 -0.99 20.21
CA HIS A 16 2.48 -1.98 21.27
C HIS A 16 2.25 -3.39 20.71
N TRP A 17 1.36 -3.51 19.73
CA TRP A 17 0.95 -4.79 19.15
C TRP A 17 2.10 -5.54 18.47
N VAL A 18 3.05 -4.84 17.83
CA VAL A 18 4.18 -5.53 17.16
C VAL A 18 5.14 -6.19 18.15
N GLU A 19 5.22 -5.70 19.39
CA GLU A 19 6.05 -6.26 20.46
C GLU A 19 5.32 -7.36 21.26
N ASP A 20 3.99 -7.37 21.25
CA ASP A 20 3.16 -8.28 22.03
C ASP A 20 3.06 -9.68 21.39
N TRP A 21 4.01 -10.57 21.70
CA TRP A 21 4.04 -11.95 21.19
C TRP A 21 3.70 -12.95 22.29
N GLU A 22 2.78 -13.88 21.99
CA GLU A 22 2.56 -15.08 22.79
C GLU A 22 3.41 -16.25 22.25
N GLU A 23 3.79 -17.20 23.12
CA GLU A 23 4.69 -18.32 22.76
C GLU A 23 4.18 -19.15 21.56
N GLU A 24 2.86 -19.26 21.39
CA GLU A 24 2.23 -20.03 20.31
C GLU A 24 2.01 -19.21 19.02
N THR A 25 2.31 -17.91 19.02
CA THR A 25 2.09 -17.04 17.86
C THR A 25 3.13 -17.31 16.77
N LEU A 26 2.71 -17.92 15.66
CA LEU A 26 3.61 -18.26 14.54
C LEU A 26 3.87 -17.10 13.57
N MET A 27 2.87 -16.23 13.39
CA MET A 27 2.97 -15.08 12.49
C MET A 27 1.96 -14.01 12.91
N LYS A 28 2.23 -12.77 12.52
CA LYS A 28 1.31 -11.65 12.63
C LYS A 28 0.89 -11.17 11.26
N ALA A 29 -0.36 -10.75 11.15
CA ALA A 29 -0.89 -10.13 9.94
C ALA A 29 -1.54 -8.79 10.26
N VAL A 30 -1.29 -7.81 9.41
CA VAL A 30 -1.98 -6.51 9.43
C VAL A 30 -3.06 -6.56 8.38
N LEU A 31 -4.24 -6.03 8.72
CA LEU A 31 -5.35 -5.87 7.79
C LEU A 31 -5.65 -4.39 7.66
N SER A 32 -5.81 -3.92 6.42
CA SER A 32 -6.27 -2.57 6.14
C SER A 32 -7.18 -2.57 4.90
N GLN A 33 -7.87 -1.45 4.65
CA GLN A 33 -8.69 -1.34 3.44
C GLN A 33 -7.85 -1.43 2.17
N THR A 34 -6.68 -0.79 2.17
CA THR A 34 -5.84 -0.60 0.98
C THR A 34 -4.37 -0.58 1.38
N ASN A 35 -3.49 -0.97 0.47
CA ASN A 35 -2.07 -1.15 0.74
C ASN A 35 -1.36 0.17 1.11
N PHE A 36 -0.25 0.07 1.84
CA PHE A 36 0.63 1.21 2.16
C PHE A 36 1.49 1.61 0.95
N ALA A 37 0.93 1.62 -0.26
CA ALA A 37 1.60 1.98 -1.50
C ALA A 37 0.56 2.38 -2.55
N THR A 38 1.01 3.09 -3.59
CA THR A 38 0.22 3.26 -4.81
C THR A 38 0.78 2.36 -5.88
N VAL A 39 -0.01 1.40 -6.35
CA VAL A 39 0.37 0.50 -7.45
C VAL A 39 -0.19 0.96 -8.80
N ALA A 40 -1.11 1.93 -8.79
CA ALA A 40 -1.72 2.47 -9.99
C ALA A 40 -0.74 3.24 -10.88
N THR A 41 -0.96 3.16 -12.19
CA THR A 41 -0.26 3.96 -13.19
C THR A 41 -1.24 4.82 -13.98
N LEU A 42 -0.77 5.96 -14.46
CA LEU A 42 -1.52 6.85 -15.35
C LEU A 42 -0.63 7.27 -16.53
N PRO A 43 -1.22 7.65 -17.68
CA PRO A 43 -0.48 8.20 -18.80
C PRO A 43 0.46 9.33 -18.37
N LYS A 44 1.67 9.35 -18.94
CA LYS A 44 2.62 10.42 -18.68
C LYS A 44 2.01 11.79 -19.04
N GLY A 45 2.09 12.74 -18.11
CA GLY A 45 1.48 14.07 -18.24
C GLY A 45 0.14 14.25 -17.53
N SER A 46 -0.55 13.16 -17.17
CA SER A 46 -1.76 13.21 -16.34
C SER A 46 -1.43 13.70 -14.94
N LYS A 47 -2.30 14.57 -14.39
CA LYS A 47 -2.14 15.16 -13.05
C LYS A 47 -2.94 14.41 -11.97
N ASP A 48 -4.07 13.81 -12.37
CA ASP A 48 -5.02 13.13 -11.51
C ASP A 48 -5.81 12.08 -12.31
N GLY A 49 -6.73 11.38 -11.64
CA GLY A 49 -7.56 10.32 -12.22
C GLY A 49 -8.65 10.79 -13.19
N SER A 50 -8.81 12.09 -13.46
CA SER A 50 -9.87 12.59 -14.37
C SER A 50 -9.74 12.07 -15.81
N VAL A 51 -8.55 11.63 -16.21
CA VAL A 51 -8.31 11.02 -17.53
C VAL A 51 -8.85 9.60 -17.66
N ILE A 52 -9.04 8.88 -16.55
CA ILE A 52 -9.34 7.44 -16.51
C ILE A 52 -10.59 7.08 -17.33
N PRO A 53 -11.73 7.79 -17.23
CA PRO A 53 -12.94 7.43 -17.97
C PRO A 53 -12.78 7.52 -19.51
N GLY A 54 -11.81 8.29 -20.00
CA GLY A 54 -11.53 8.44 -21.43
C GLY A 54 -10.46 7.50 -21.98
N LEU A 55 -9.83 6.68 -21.13
CA LEU A 55 -8.77 5.78 -21.57
C LEU A 55 -9.35 4.60 -22.36
N LYS A 56 -8.61 4.18 -23.39
CA LYS A 56 -8.92 2.97 -24.13
C LYS A 56 -8.80 1.76 -23.19
N ILE A 57 -9.82 0.92 -23.18
CA ILE A 57 -9.75 -0.41 -22.56
C ILE A 57 -8.88 -1.31 -23.46
N PRO A 58 -7.71 -1.80 -23.00
CA PRO A 58 -6.84 -2.64 -23.81
C PRO A 58 -7.52 -3.97 -24.15
N ALA A 59 -7.23 -4.49 -25.35
CA ALA A 59 -7.61 -5.86 -25.69
C ALA A 59 -6.78 -6.87 -24.87
N ARG A 60 -7.25 -8.11 -24.77
CA ARG A 60 -6.48 -9.19 -24.13
C ARG A 60 -5.10 -9.33 -24.79
N GLY A 61 -4.03 -9.24 -24.01
CA GLY A 61 -2.65 -9.32 -24.47
C GLY A 61 -2.04 -7.99 -24.93
N GLU A 62 -2.81 -6.90 -24.92
CA GLU A 62 -2.29 -5.56 -25.15
C GLU A 62 -1.76 -4.96 -23.85
N TYR A 63 -0.51 -4.50 -23.86
CA TYR A 63 0.11 -3.78 -22.75
C TYR A 63 0.16 -2.29 -23.06
N ILE A 64 -0.40 -1.47 -22.18
CA ILE A 64 -0.36 -0.02 -22.29
C ILE A 64 1.09 0.46 -22.15
N LYS A 65 1.54 1.30 -23.08
CA LYS A 65 2.87 1.93 -23.06
C LYS A 65 2.73 3.42 -22.78
N GLY A 66 3.71 3.99 -22.07
CA GLY A 66 3.76 5.42 -21.77
C GLY A 66 3.09 5.82 -20.45
N ASP A 67 2.54 4.86 -19.73
CA ASP A 67 2.09 5.03 -18.35
C ASP A 67 3.28 5.14 -17.39
N ARG A 68 3.04 5.82 -16.26
CA ARG A 68 3.99 5.99 -15.15
C ARG A 68 3.28 5.76 -13.82
N PRO A 69 3.99 5.38 -12.75
CA PRO A 69 3.44 5.39 -11.41
C PRO A 69 2.81 6.75 -11.08
N THR A 70 1.60 6.71 -10.51
CA THR A 70 0.91 7.92 -10.06
C THR A 70 1.36 8.30 -8.65
N VAL A 71 1.09 9.55 -8.26
CA VAL A 71 1.11 9.94 -6.85
C VAL A 71 -0.13 9.39 -6.17
N ASP A 72 -0.01 9.03 -4.90
CA ASP A 72 -1.16 8.51 -4.17
C ASP A 72 -2.24 9.57 -3.95
N MET A 73 -3.48 9.20 -4.25
CA MET A 73 -4.68 9.96 -3.94
C MET A 73 -5.81 9.10 -3.36
N ASP A 74 -5.65 7.77 -3.35
CA ASP A 74 -6.75 6.82 -3.14
C ASP A 74 -6.30 5.52 -2.44
N SER A 75 -5.03 5.44 -2.06
CA SER A 75 -4.42 4.33 -1.35
C SER A 75 -3.64 4.87 -0.13
N ASN A 76 -3.13 3.99 0.72
CA ASN A 76 -2.48 4.39 1.96
C ASN A 76 -0.99 4.73 1.75
N GLY A 77 -0.59 5.08 0.53
CA GLY A 77 0.76 5.51 0.14
C GLY A 77 1.10 6.96 0.53
N TRP A 78 0.10 7.78 0.88
CA TRP A 78 0.27 9.19 1.26
C TRP A 78 -0.40 9.53 2.60
N PRO A 79 0.16 10.44 3.41
CA PRO A 79 1.42 11.16 3.21
C PRO A 79 2.63 10.26 3.44
N LYS A 80 3.64 10.36 2.55
CA LYS A 80 4.80 9.45 2.52
C LYS A 80 5.44 9.24 3.89
N LEU A 81 5.68 10.29 4.67
CA LEU A 81 6.30 10.15 6.00
C LEU A 81 5.46 9.33 6.98
N LYS A 82 4.13 9.40 6.89
CA LYS A 82 3.23 8.63 7.76
C LYS A 82 3.02 7.20 7.26
N ARG A 83 2.99 7.03 5.95
CA ARG A 83 3.07 5.73 5.30
C ARG A 83 4.35 5.00 5.68
N ASP A 84 5.50 5.66 5.57
CA ASP A 84 6.80 5.06 5.92
C ASP A 84 6.82 4.66 7.39
N LYS A 85 6.33 5.52 8.29
CA LYS A 85 6.16 5.17 9.71
C LYS A 85 5.30 3.92 9.90
N ALA A 86 4.17 3.80 9.19
CA ALA A 86 3.33 2.61 9.29
C ALA A 86 4.08 1.34 8.84
N VAL A 87 4.81 1.41 7.72
CA VAL A 87 5.63 0.30 7.22
C VAL A 87 6.76 -0.06 8.21
N GLU A 88 7.44 0.94 8.76
CA GLU A 88 8.50 0.74 9.77
C GLU A 88 7.98 0.03 11.02
N ILE A 89 6.79 0.41 11.51
CA ILE A 89 6.17 -0.23 12.68
C ILE A 89 5.89 -1.71 12.39
N ILE A 90 5.12 -1.99 11.34
CA ILE A 90 4.69 -3.38 11.05
C ILE A 90 5.87 -4.31 10.69
N ARG A 91 6.95 -3.74 10.16
CA ARG A 91 8.21 -4.45 9.89
C ARG A 91 8.84 -5.03 11.15
N LYS A 92 8.68 -4.39 12.32
CA LYS A 92 9.24 -4.89 13.61
C LYS A 92 8.72 -6.28 13.97
N ALA A 93 7.51 -6.62 13.55
CA ALA A 93 6.89 -7.93 13.75
C ALA A 93 7.02 -8.87 12.54
N MET A 94 7.71 -8.46 11.47
CA MET A 94 7.69 -9.16 10.17
C MET A 94 6.25 -9.43 9.69
N ALA A 95 5.31 -8.52 10.02
CA ALA A 95 3.90 -8.78 9.81
C ALA A 95 3.57 -8.79 8.32
N PHE A 96 2.83 -9.80 7.87
CA PHE A 96 2.30 -9.86 6.51
C PHE A 96 1.10 -8.93 6.38
N HIS A 97 1.06 -8.09 5.35
CA HIS A 97 -0.07 -7.19 5.14
C HIS A 97 -1.09 -7.80 4.18
N ILE A 98 -2.36 -7.75 4.57
CA ILE A 98 -3.50 -8.14 3.74
C ILE A 98 -4.34 -6.90 3.52
N ALA A 99 -4.60 -6.58 2.26
CA ALA A 99 -5.36 -5.42 1.85
C ALA A 99 -6.42 -5.79 0.78
N GLY A 100 -7.27 -4.82 0.46
CA GLY A 100 -8.23 -4.91 -0.64
C GLY A 100 -8.18 -3.64 -1.50
N ASP A 101 -9.35 -3.17 -1.90
CA ASP A 101 -9.60 -1.85 -2.53
C ASP A 101 -9.00 -1.64 -3.93
N GLN A 102 -7.87 -2.25 -4.29
CA GLN A 102 -7.18 -1.97 -5.54
C GLN A 102 -7.86 -2.53 -6.80
N TYR A 103 -8.93 -3.33 -6.67
CA TYR A 103 -9.67 -4.03 -7.75
C TYR A 103 -8.81 -4.90 -8.70
N LEU A 104 -7.51 -4.98 -8.48
CA LEU A 104 -6.54 -5.79 -9.19
C LEU A 104 -5.67 -6.51 -8.16
N GLY A 105 -5.65 -7.84 -8.23
CA GLY A 105 -4.84 -8.66 -7.35
C GLY A 105 -3.37 -8.26 -7.46
N SER A 106 -2.78 -7.83 -6.34
CA SER A 106 -1.42 -7.30 -6.30
C SER A 106 -0.63 -7.94 -5.17
N PHE A 107 0.61 -8.34 -5.45
CA PHE A 107 1.57 -8.83 -4.46
C PHE A 107 2.81 -7.95 -4.53
N ILE A 108 3.11 -7.25 -3.43
CA ILE A 108 4.21 -6.28 -3.38
C ILE A 108 5.06 -6.50 -2.14
N GLN A 109 6.29 -5.99 -2.19
CA GLN A 109 7.14 -5.83 -1.02
C GLN A 109 7.33 -4.34 -0.75
N TYR A 110 7.14 -3.92 0.50
CA TYR A 110 7.38 -2.54 0.87
C TYR A 110 8.86 -2.19 0.86
N GLY A 111 9.14 -0.92 0.58
CA GLY A 111 10.45 -0.29 0.73
C GLY A 111 10.32 1.06 1.43
N VAL A 112 11.19 1.35 2.39
CA VAL A 112 11.28 2.62 3.12
C VAL A 112 12.61 3.32 2.83
N ASP A 113 13.73 2.73 3.25
CA ASP A 113 15.08 3.29 3.04
C ASP A 113 15.67 2.78 1.72
N ASN A 114 15.45 1.50 1.43
CA ASN A 114 15.90 0.81 0.23
C ASN A 114 14.75 0.04 -0.45
N PHE A 115 15.03 -0.45 -1.65
CA PHE A 115 14.15 -1.42 -2.30
C PHE A 115 14.11 -2.72 -1.48
N GLU A 116 12.91 -3.29 -1.30
CA GLU A 116 12.69 -4.60 -0.66
C GLU A 116 13.18 -4.71 0.81
N ASP A 117 13.08 -3.62 1.58
CA ASP A 117 13.50 -3.60 3.00
C ASP A 117 12.34 -3.61 4.01
N GLY A 118 11.11 -3.87 3.55
CA GLY A 118 9.89 -3.93 4.36
C GLY A 118 9.11 -5.24 4.25
N SER A 119 7.96 -5.28 4.92
CA SER A 119 7.01 -6.39 4.87
C SER A 119 6.43 -6.64 3.48
N PHE A 120 5.97 -7.86 3.24
CA PHE A 120 5.16 -8.21 2.06
C PHE A 120 3.69 -7.88 2.28
N ASP A 121 3.01 -7.59 1.17
CA ASP A 121 1.59 -7.27 1.12
C ASP A 121 0.90 -8.02 -0.01
N PHE A 122 -0.33 -8.46 0.26
CA PHE A 122 -1.23 -8.99 -0.75
C PHE A 122 -2.56 -8.22 -0.71
N ALA A 123 -2.84 -7.49 -1.80
CA ALA A 123 -4.13 -6.89 -2.05
C ALA A 123 -4.98 -7.85 -2.89
N GLY A 124 -6.05 -8.38 -2.30
CA GLY A 124 -6.96 -9.30 -2.98
C GLY A 124 -7.73 -8.62 -4.12
N PRO A 125 -8.00 -9.32 -5.25
CA PRO A 125 -8.87 -8.78 -6.29
C PRO A 125 -10.31 -8.70 -5.79
N ALA A 126 -11.08 -7.75 -6.33
CA ALA A 126 -12.53 -7.75 -6.17
C ALA A 126 -13.17 -8.78 -7.12
N ILE A 127 -14.24 -9.46 -6.67
CA ILE A 127 -15.05 -10.41 -7.45
C ILE A 127 -16.38 -9.75 -7.82
#